data_AF-A0A1W5D2P0-F1
#
_entry.id   AF-A0A1W5D2P0-F1
#
_cell.length_a   1.000
_cell.length_b   1.000
_cell.length_c   1.000
_cell.angle_alpha   90.00
_cell.angle_beta   90.00
_cell.angle_gamma   90.00
#
_symmetry.space_group_name_H-M   'P 1'
#
loop_
_entity.id
_entity.type
_entity.pdbx_description
1 polymer ?
#
loop_
_entity_poly.entity_id
_entity_poly.type
_entity_poly.pdbx_seq_one_letter_code
_entity_poly.pdbx_strand_id
1 'polypeptide(L)'
;MGRHTSPKTQLPFIDAVGDTGKFVGAILAEPDTYEGKTFCAATALYSWEEVAAIMSKATGETVVYKQIPLEELKKSLPFEADIFVEGFSYQEEFGYFGPDSKKLVAWVAENARGRLSTLKEFLETHPLQLA
;
A
#
# COMPACT_ATOMS: atom_id res chain seq x y z
N MET A 1 -23.63 -2.00 -2.69
CA MET A 1 -23.44 -1.08 -1.53
C MET A 1 -22.11 -1.45 -0.90
N GLY A 2 -21.21 -0.52 -0.56
CA GLY A 2 -19.77 -0.85 -0.65
C GLY A 2 -18.75 -0.38 0.37
N ARG A 3 -17.64 -1.17 0.54
CA ARG A 3 -16.42 -0.80 1.32
C ARG A 3 -16.21 0.64 0.96
N HIS A 4 -16.31 1.52 1.94
CA HIS A 4 -16.69 2.91 1.63
C HIS A 4 -15.70 3.51 0.65
N THR A 5 -14.42 3.14 0.82
CA THR A 5 -13.35 3.28 -0.16
C THR A 5 -13.61 2.55 -1.49
N SER A 6 -13.67 3.35 -2.54
CA SER A 6 -13.72 2.98 -3.95
C SER A 6 -12.70 1.88 -4.32
N PRO A 7 -13.02 0.97 -5.26
CA PRO A 7 -12.04 0.03 -5.82
C PRO A 7 -10.81 0.72 -6.45
N LYS A 8 -10.94 2.02 -6.78
CA LYS A 8 -9.90 2.84 -7.40
C LYS A 8 -9.02 3.60 -6.41
N THR A 9 -9.36 3.61 -5.11
CA THR A 9 -8.53 4.21 -4.06
C THR A 9 -7.17 3.53 -4.07
N GLN A 10 -6.09 4.30 -4.28
CA GLN A 10 -4.74 3.77 -4.38
C GLN A 10 -4.02 3.84 -3.04
N LEU A 11 -3.35 2.75 -2.66
CA LEU A 11 -2.61 2.63 -1.40
C LEU A 11 -1.14 2.29 -1.65
N PRO A 12 -0.20 2.79 -0.83
CA PRO A 12 1.20 2.42 -0.89
C PRO A 12 1.40 0.98 -0.40
N PHE A 13 2.12 0.18 -1.19
CA PHE A 13 2.60 -1.14 -0.78
C PHE A 13 4.13 -1.17 -0.76
N ILE A 14 4.68 -1.87 0.22
CA ILE A 14 6.11 -2.05 0.48
C ILE A 14 6.34 -3.50 0.91
N ASP A 15 7.41 -4.13 0.43
CA ASP A 15 7.97 -5.31 1.06
C ASP A 15 8.68 -4.89 2.35
N ALA A 16 7.93 -4.86 3.45
CA ALA A 16 8.42 -4.31 4.72
C ALA A 16 9.68 -5.01 5.26
N VAL A 17 9.96 -6.25 4.83
CA VAL A 17 11.15 -7.02 5.23
C VAL A 17 12.30 -6.82 4.23
N GLY A 18 12.02 -6.96 2.93
CA GLY A 18 13.03 -6.87 1.87
C GLY A 18 13.44 -5.45 1.46
N ASP A 19 12.58 -4.45 1.64
CA ASP A 19 12.78 -3.08 1.11
C ASP A 19 13.04 -2.00 2.17
N THR A 20 12.56 -2.13 3.41
CA THR A 20 12.71 -1.07 4.44
C THR A 20 14.17 -0.66 4.64
N GLY A 21 15.10 -1.63 4.64
CA GLY A 21 16.54 -1.38 4.74
C GLY A 21 17.13 -0.64 3.54
N LYS A 22 16.50 -0.67 2.36
CA LYS A 22 16.94 0.04 1.15
C LYS A 22 16.62 1.53 1.21
N PHE A 23 15.50 1.90 1.83
CA PHE A 23 15.13 3.30 2.11
C PHE A 23 15.97 3.87 3.26
N VAL A 24 16.01 3.20 4.41
CA VAL A 24 16.79 3.65 5.57
C VAL A 24 18.29 3.71 5.24
N GLY A 25 18.80 2.73 4.48
CA GLY A 25 20.17 2.72 4.00
C GLY A 25 20.51 3.83 2.99
N ALA A 26 19.54 4.41 2.29
CA ALA A 26 19.76 5.59 1.45
C ALA A 26 20.01 6.82 2.33
N ILE A 27 19.10 7.08 3.29
CA ILE A 27 19.19 8.19 4.25
C ILE A 27 20.52 8.15 5.02
N LEU A 28 20.90 6.96 5.53
CA LEU A 28 22.13 6.80 6.31
C LEU A 28 23.43 6.87 5.49
N ALA A 29 23.36 6.77 4.15
CA ALA A 29 24.53 6.86 3.28
C ALA A 29 24.81 8.29 2.79
N GLU A 30 23.79 9.12 2.70
CA GLU A 30 23.89 10.52 2.26
C GLU A 30 23.07 11.43 3.20
N PRO A 31 23.39 11.48 4.51
CA PRO A 31 22.58 12.18 5.51
C PRO A 31 22.41 13.66 5.17
N ASP A 32 23.49 14.35 4.79
CA ASP A 32 23.49 15.77 4.37
C ASP A 32 22.58 16.03 3.16
N THR A 33 22.39 15.02 2.28
CA THR A 33 21.47 15.09 1.13
C THR A 33 20.02 14.90 1.54
N TYR A 34 19.74 14.16 2.62
CA TYR A 34 18.40 13.73 3.02
C TYR A 34 17.88 14.35 4.34
N GLU A 35 18.68 15.16 5.04
CA GLU A 35 18.26 15.89 6.23
C GLU A 35 17.01 16.75 5.94
N GLY A 36 16.05 16.72 6.88
CA GLY A 36 14.77 17.43 6.75
C GLY A 36 13.79 16.86 5.71
N LYS A 37 14.12 15.79 4.98
CA LYS A 37 13.23 15.18 3.98
C LYS A 37 12.48 13.96 4.54
N THR A 38 11.18 13.88 4.25
CA THR A 38 10.35 12.73 4.60
C THR A 38 10.36 11.68 3.49
N PHE A 39 10.75 10.44 3.82
CA PHE A 39 10.65 9.30 2.91
C PHE A 39 9.28 8.62 3.06
N CYS A 40 8.35 8.93 2.15
CA CYS A 40 7.10 8.19 1.94
C CYS A 40 7.36 6.79 1.35
N ALA A 41 7.89 5.88 2.16
CA ALA A 41 8.37 4.56 1.76
C ALA A 41 7.29 3.65 1.18
N ALA A 42 7.37 3.39 -0.14
CA ALA A 42 6.60 2.39 -0.87
C ALA A 42 7.30 2.03 -2.19
N THR A 43 7.01 0.85 -2.73
CA THR A 43 7.45 0.48 -4.09
C THR A 43 6.56 1.13 -5.15
N ALA A 44 5.26 1.12 -4.92
CA ALA A 44 4.26 1.75 -5.79
C ALA A 44 2.96 2.01 -5.02
N LEU A 45 2.09 2.83 -5.63
CA LEU A 45 0.68 2.91 -5.27
C LEU A 45 -0.10 1.90 -6.12
N TYR A 46 -0.94 1.08 -5.50
CA TYR A 46 -1.85 0.14 -6.16
C TYR A 46 -3.30 0.43 -5.76
N SER A 47 -4.22 0.40 -6.71
CA SER A 47 -5.66 0.39 -6.44
C SER A 47 -6.12 -0.97 -5.91
N TRP A 48 -7.26 -1.02 -5.22
CA TRP A 48 -7.83 -2.29 -4.77
C TRP A 48 -8.22 -3.24 -5.91
N GLU A 49 -8.61 -2.71 -7.09
CA GLU A 49 -8.84 -3.51 -8.29
C GLU A 49 -7.54 -4.10 -8.88
N GLU A 50 -6.43 -3.36 -8.83
CA GLU A 50 -5.09 -3.87 -9.18
C GLU A 50 -4.61 -4.95 -8.19
N VAL A 51 -4.78 -4.73 -6.88
CA VAL A 51 -4.43 -5.71 -5.84
C VAL A 51 -5.19 -7.02 -6.05
N ALA A 52 -6.51 -6.97 -6.25
CA ALA A 52 -7.33 -8.16 -6.52
C ALA A 52 -6.92 -8.89 -7.81
N ALA A 53 -6.58 -8.15 -8.87
CA ALA A 53 -6.11 -8.73 -10.13
C ALA A 53 -4.70 -9.35 -10.02
N ILE A 54 -3.82 -8.80 -9.17
CA ILE A 54 -2.49 -9.37 -8.87
C ILE A 54 -2.62 -10.62 -8.01
N MET A 55 -3.45 -10.60 -6.96
CA MET A 55 -3.75 -11.77 -6.13
C MET A 55 -4.32 -12.92 -6.98
N SER A 56 -5.30 -12.64 -7.85
CA SER A 56 -5.89 -13.66 -8.73
C SER A 56 -4.85 -14.35 -9.63
N LYS A 57 -3.90 -13.58 -10.16
CA LYS A 57 -2.80 -14.13 -10.99
C LYS A 57 -1.79 -14.95 -10.18
N ALA A 58 -1.58 -14.60 -8.91
CA ALA A 58 -0.65 -15.30 -8.03
C ALA A 58 -1.22 -16.61 -7.47
N THR A 59 -2.54 -16.70 -7.26
CA THR A 59 -3.20 -17.91 -6.73
C THR A 59 -3.80 -18.81 -7.81
N GLY A 60 -4.12 -18.26 -8.99
CA GLY A 60 -4.93 -18.93 -10.01
C GLY A 60 -6.44 -18.86 -9.76
N GLU A 61 -6.86 -18.33 -8.60
CA GLU A 61 -8.25 -18.22 -8.18
C GLU A 61 -8.87 -16.86 -8.54
N THR A 62 -10.20 -16.77 -8.57
CA THR A 62 -10.91 -15.51 -8.84
C THR A 62 -11.03 -14.66 -7.57
N VAL A 63 -10.10 -13.72 -7.37
CA VAL A 63 -10.12 -12.76 -6.25
C VAL A 63 -10.77 -11.44 -6.70
N VAL A 64 -11.78 -10.98 -5.98
CA VAL A 64 -12.51 -9.72 -6.28
C VAL A 64 -12.59 -8.81 -5.06
N TYR A 65 -12.47 -7.50 -5.28
CA TYR A 65 -12.71 -6.49 -4.24
C TYR A 65 -14.21 -6.35 -3.94
N LYS A 66 -14.73 -7.10 -2.96
CA LYS A 66 -16.12 -6.93 -2.51
C LYS A 66 -16.27 -5.71 -1.58
N GLN A 67 -17.33 -4.99 -1.89
CA GLN A 67 -17.98 -3.88 -1.22
C GLN A 67 -19.36 -4.34 -0.66
N ILE A 68 -19.94 -4.15 0.56
CA ILE A 68 -19.65 -3.82 2.00
C ILE A 68 -19.66 -2.36 2.61
N PRO A 69 -20.79 -1.59 2.72
CA PRO A 69 -20.86 -0.18 3.23
C PRO A 69 -20.08 0.17 4.50
N LEU A 70 -19.80 1.46 4.75
CA LEU A 70 -19.16 1.98 5.99
C LEU A 70 -19.73 1.33 7.26
N GLU A 71 -21.06 1.30 7.38
CA GLU A 71 -21.77 0.69 8.50
C GLU A 71 -21.72 -0.85 8.57
N GLU A 72 -21.39 -1.53 7.47
CA GLU A 72 -21.12 -2.98 7.44
C GLU A 72 -19.64 -3.24 7.77
N LEU A 73 -18.71 -2.42 7.25
CA LEU A 73 -17.30 -2.47 7.58
C LEU A 73 -17.06 -2.21 9.07
N LYS A 74 -17.64 -1.14 9.63
CA LYS A 74 -17.55 -0.79 11.06
C LYS A 74 -18.01 -1.94 11.96
N LYS A 75 -19.05 -2.68 11.56
CA LYS A 75 -19.58 -3.84 12.30
C LYS A 75 -18.78 -5.14 12.08
N SER A 76 -17.93 -5.19 11.05
CA SER A 76 -17.06 -6.34 10.76
C SER A 76 -15.69 -6.28 11.44
N LEU A 77 -15.31 -5.13 12.01
CA LEU A 77 -14.00 -4.90 12.62
C LEU A 77 -13.99 -5.32 14.10
N PRO A 78 -13.00 -6.14 14.55
CA PRO A 78 -13.02 -6.71 15.90
C PRO A 78 -12.55 -5.77 17.02
N PHE A 79 -11.85 -4.66 16.69
CA PHE A 79 -11.41 -3.63 17.63
C PHE A 79 -11.24 -2.28 16.91
N GLU A 80 -11.27 -1.18 17.66
CA GLU A 80 -10.98 0.20 17.20
C GLU A 80 -11.60 0.58 15.85
N ALA A 81 -12.86 0.16 15.63
CA ALA A 81 -13.48 0.18 14.31
C ALA A 81 -13.57 1.57 13.69
N ASP A 82 -13.73 2.62 14.50
CA ASP A 82 -13.73 4.02 14.05
C ASP A 82 -12.36 4.46 13.52
N ILE A 83 -11.25 4.11 14.17
CA ILE A 83 -9.89 4.47 13.72
C ILE A 83 -9.61 3.89 12.32
N PHE A 84 -10.00 2.64 12.08
CA PHE A 84 -9.86 2.02 10.76
C PHE A 84 -10.80 2.66 9.73
N VAL A 85 -12.06 2.91 10.07
CA VAL A 85 -13.04 3.50 9.14
C VAL A 85 -12.65 4.92 8.75
N GLU A 86 -12.29 5.77 9.71
CA GLU A 86 -11.79 7.13 9.48
C GLU A 86 -10.49 7.12 8.68
N GLY A 87 -9.54 6.24 9.04
CA GLY A 87 -8.27 6.09 8.32
C GLY A 87 -8.47 5.68 6.85
N PHE A 88 -9.40 4.76 6.57
CA PHE A 88 -9.76 4.39 5.19
C PHE A 88 -10.48 5.54 4.46
N SER A 89 -11.40 6.27 5.11
CA SER A 89 -12.07 7.45 4.51
C SER A 89 -11.06 8.51 4.10
N TYR A 90 -10.12 8.82 5.01
CA TYR A 90 -9.04 9.79 4.78
C TYR A 90 -8.16 9.40 3.58
N GLN A 91 -7.84 8.11 3.44
CA GLN A 91 -7.05 7.59 2.33
C GLN A 91 -7.76 7.70 0.96
N GLU A 92 -9.10 7.66 0.93
CA GLU A 92 -9.88 7.91 -0.28
C GLU A 92 -10.01 9.40 -0.61
N GLU A 93 -10.29 10.25 0.38
CA GLU A 93 -10.53 11.68 0.15
C GLU A 93 -9.23 12.47 -0.12
N PHE A 94 -8.14 12.15 0.60
CA PHE A 94 -6.90 12.93 0.57
C PHE A 94 -5.68 12.18 0.01
N GLY A 95 -5.75 10.84 -0.07
CA GLY A 95 -4.60 9.98 -0.37
C GLY A 95 -3.72 9.70 0.86
N TYR A 96 -3.05 8.55 0.88
CA TYR A 96 -2.34 8.03 2.07
C TYR A 96 -1.25 8.97 2.62
N PHE A 97 -0.50 9.65 1.74
CA PHE A 97 0.48 10.69 2.10
C PHE A 97 0.00 12.10 1.67
N GLY A 98 -1.31 12.32 1.61
CA GLY A 98 -1.90 13.53 1.04
C GLY A 98 -1.84 13.58 -0.50
N PRO A 99 -2.18 14.72 -1.13
CA PRO A 99 -2.42 14.81 -2.56
C PRO A 99 -1.17 14.53 -3.43
N ASP A 100 0.02 14.79 -2.90
CA ASP A 100 1.30 14.54 -3.58
C ASP A 100 1.76 13.07 -3.49
N SER A 101 0.96 12.15 -2.90
CA SER A 101 1.32 10.74 -2.64
C SER A 101 2.05 10.05 -3.80
N LYS A 102 1.55 10.19 -5.04
CA LYS A 102 2.13 9.53 -6.23
C LYS A 102 3.54 10.04 -6.57
N LYS A 103 3.78 11.34 -6.40
CA LYS A 103 5.07 12.01 -6.62
C LYS A 103 6.05 11.67 -5.49
N LEU A 104 5.58 11.67 -4.25
CA LEU A 104 6.39 11.33 -3.07
C LEU A 104 6.89 9.88 -3.12
N VAL A 105 6.00 8.93 -3.44
CA VAL A 105 6.36 7.51 -3.62
C VAL A 105 7.31 7.31 -4.81
N ALA A 106 7.06 7.94 -5.95
CA ALA A 106 7.94 7.84 -7.12
C ALA A 106 9.37 8.35 -6.83
N TRP A 107 9.48 9.54 -6.22
CA TRP A 107 10.79 10.10 -5.83
C TRP A 107 11.51 9.20 -4.82
N VAL A 108 10.80 8.68 -3.82
CA VAL A 108 11.36 7.73 -2.84
C VAL A 108 11.83 6.42 -3.48
N ALA A 109 11.10 5.89 -4.46
CA ALA A 109 11.49 4.69 -5.20
C ALA A 109 12.74 4.90 -6.07
N GLU A 110 12.90 6.10 -6.66
CA GLU A 110 14.10 6.50 -7.41
C GLU A 110 15.34 6.70 -6.51
N ASN A 111 15.13 7.09 -5.24
CA ASN A 111 16.21 7.38 -4.27
C ASN A 111 16.51 6.19 -3.33
N ALA A 112 15.84 5.05 -3.49
CA ALA A 112 16.08 3.84 -2.68
C ALA A 112 17.36 3.10 -3.11
N ARG A 113 18.05 2.45 -2.16
CA ARG A 113 19.26 1.67 -2.48
C ARG A 113 18.94 0.33 -3.16
N GLY A 114 18.90 0.37 -4.49
CA GLY A 114 18.72 -0.80 -5.33
C GLY A 114 17.26 -1.13 -5.61
N ARG A 115 17.03 -2.25 -6.30
CA ARG A 115 15.70 -2.60 -6.82
C ARG A 115 14.73 -2.98 -5.70
N LEU A 116 13.57 -2.36 -5.69
CA LEU A 116 12.45 -2.65 -4.79
C LEU A 116 11.61 -3.84 -5.26
N SER A 117 10.95 -4.53 -4.33
CA SER A 117 10.05 -5.66 -4.59
C SER A 117 8.66 -5.16 -5.01
N THR A 118 8.17 -5.55 -6.19
CA THR A 118 6.77 -5.26 -6.57
C THR A 118 5.80 -6.21 -5.87
N LEU A 119 4.53 -5.82 -5.71
CA LEU A 119 3.51 -6.70 -5.10
C LEU A 119 3.42 -8.06 -5.82
N LYS A 120 3.59 -8.08 -7.15
CA LYS A 120 3.62 -9.32 -7.93
C LYS A 120 4.77 -10.24 -7.49
N GLU A 121 5.99 -9.70 -7.44
CA GLU A 121 7.20 -10.47 -7.08
C GLU A 121 7.17 -10.91 -5.61
N PHE A 122 6.61 -10.08 -4.73
CA PHE A 122 6.39 -10.43 -3.34
C PHE A 122 5.47 -11.65 -3.23
N LEU A 123 4.35 -11.70 -3.97
CA LEU A 123 3.46 -12.86 -3.99
C LEU A 123 4.05 -14.09 -4.72
N GLU A 124 4.95 -13.91 -5.69
CA GLU A 124 5.70 -15.00 -6.32
C GLU A 124 6.74 -15.60 -5.35
N THR A 125 7.28 -14.79 -4.43
CA THR A 125 8.24 -15.22 -3.39
C THR A 125 7.54 -15.75 -2.13
N HIS A 126 6.34 -15.24 -1.85
CA HIS A 126 5.50 -15.57 -0.69
C HIS A 126 4.08 -15.93 -1.16
N PRO A 127 3.86 -17.16 -1.70
CA PRO A 127 2.58 -17.55 -2.25
C PRO A 127 1.44 -17.48 -1.23
N LEU A 128 0.34 -16.83 -1.62
CA LEU A 128 -0.89 -16.78 -0.82
C LEU A 128 -1.55 -18.16 -0.76
N GLN A 129 -1.74 -18.67 0.45
CA GLN A 129 -2.61 -19.80 0.70
C GLN A 129 -4.03 -19.27 0.94
N LEU A 130 -4.91 -19.48 -0.04
CA LEU A 130 -6.36 -19.38 0.17
C LEU A 130 -6.85 -20.70 0.78
N ALA A 131 -7.86 -20.63 1.64
CA ALA A 131 -8.36 -21.75 2.46
C ALA A 131 -9.52 -22.51 1.79
#